data_AF-A0A9E2RCW6-F1
#
_entry.id   AF-A0A9E2RCW6-F1
#
_cell.length_a   1.000
_cell.length_b   1.000
_cell.length_c   1.000
_cell.angle_alpha   90.00
_cell.angle_beta   90.00
_cell.angle_gamma   90.00
#
_symmetry.space_group_name_H-M   'P 1'
#
loop_
_entity.id
_entity.type
_entity.pdbx_description
1 polymer ?
#
loop_
_entity_poly.entity_id
_entity_poly.type
_entity_poly.pdbx_seq_one_letter_code
_entity_poly.pdbx_strand_id
1 'polypeptide(L)'
;MTTTPDSAAITPTDPASFGSSPDGQGPETASTAATSEISSDTPPPLPGGKHVHTTDECRCITCGYSLRGLAATGSCPECRTLYEPLPPRIPAGYVCYRCSYSLADMPTDGACPECGTNYSFAHAFRGLPYPGQFSLVMRLGWPALIAAPMIFFVMLSAWSPRGSLESLACPIALLFIANLLNFPISTSHALRNYVPPSKRKGYFAAFRSLGGWVLTAWILSGVFLLGPVLAIGLAIHFAIFSKL
;
A
#
# COMPACT_ATOMS: atom_id res chain seq x y z
N MET A 1 -1.68 -26.67 -47.46
CA MET A 1 -0.22 -26.54 -47.25
C MET A 1 -0.04 -25.39 -46.27
N THR A 2 0.19 -25.73 -45.00
CA THR A 2 0.15 -24.78 -43.89
C THR A 2 1.54 -24.74 -43.29
N THR A 3 2.29 -23.67 -43.55
CA THR A 3 3.65 -23.50 -43.08
C THR A 3 3.65 -22.81 -41.71
N THR A 4 4.07 -23.56 -40.69
CA THR A 4 4.44 -23.09 -39.35
C THR A 4 5.75 -22.28 -39.41
N PRO A 5 5.87 -21.14 -38.71
CA PRO A 5 7.14 -20.43 -38.58
C PRO A 5 7.98 -20.98 -37.42
N ASP A 6 9.28 -21.12 -37.71
CA ASP A 6 10.34 -21.59 -36.83
C ASP A 6 10.57 -20.67 -35.62
N SER A 7 10.71 -21.31 -34.46
CA SER A 7 11.16 -20.69 -33.21
C SER A 7 12.69 -20.55 -33.22
N ALA A 8 13.18 -19.31 -33.34
CA ALA A 8 14.60 -19.00 -33.16
C ALA A 8 14.95 -18.98 -31.67
N ALA A 9 15.92 -19.83 -31.30
CA ALA A 9 16.50 -19.93 -29.98
C ALA A 9 17.29 -18.66 -29.62
N ILE A 10 17.01 -18.08 -28.46
CA ILE A 10 17.77 -16.96 -27.89
C ILE A 10 18.83 -17.53 -26.95
N THR A 11 20.08 -17.35 -27.31
CA THR A 11 21.27 -17.70 -26.52
C THR A 11 21.43 -16.69 -25.36
N PRO A 12 21.67 -17.13 -24.11
CA PRO A 12 21.92 -16.22 -23.00
C PRO A 12 23.37 -15.71 -23.03
N THR A 13 23.54 -14.39 -22.97
CA THR A 13 24.83 -13.71 -22.85
C THR A 13 25.15 -13.51 -21.37
N ASP A 14 26.36 -13.90 -20.96
CA ASP A 14 26.90 -13.76 -19.61
C ASP A 14 26.98 -12.28 -19.15
N PRO A 15 26.66 -11.97 -17.88
CA PRO A 15 26.95 -10.66 -17.30
C PRO A 15 28.41 -10.57 -16.85
N ALA A 16 29.12 -9.63 -17.47
CA ALA A 16 30.45 -9.19 -17.10
C ALA A 16 30.50 -8.66 -15.65
N SER A 17 31.57 -9.07 -14.96
CA SER A 17 32.04 -8.57 -13.69
C SER A 17 32.24 -7.05 -13.71
N PHE A 18 31.64 -6.34 -12.75
CA PHE A 18 32.00 -4.96 -12.45
C PHE A 18 32.77 -4.89 -11.13
N GLY A 19 33.89 -4.19 -11.22
CA GLY A 19 34.92 -4.08 -10.22
C GLY A 19 34.51 -3.22 -9.03
N SER A 20 35.05 -3.63 -7.89
CA SER A 20 35.28 -2.87 -6.68
C SER A 20 36.00 -1.55 -6.95
N SER A 21 35.53 -0.47 -6.34
CA SER A 21 36.32 0.75 -6.14
C SER A 21 36.13 1.28 -4.71
N PRO A 22 37.21 1.80 -4.07
CA PRO A 22 37.27 2.02 -2.63
C PRO A 22 36.99 3.48 -2.20
N ASP A 23 36.75 3.61 -0.90
CA ASP A 23 36.96 4.74 0.01
C ASP A 23 37.24 6.15 -0.55
N GLY A 24 36.43 7.10 -0.10
CA GLY A 24 36.67 8.54 -0.23
C GLY A 24 36.02 9.33 0.90
N GLN A 25 36.70 9.38 2.05
CA GLN A 25 36.47 10.36 3.12
C GLN A 25 36.95 11.75 2.66
N GLY A 26 36.18 12.80 2.95
CA GLY A 26 36.57 14.20 2.75
C GLY A 26 35.49 15.18 3.22
N PRO A 27 35.86 16.41 3.64
CA PRO A 27 35.47 16.95 4.94
C PRO A 27 34.24 17.88 4.94
N GLU A 28 33.67 17.97 6.14
CA GLU A 28 32.72 18.99 6.59
C GLU A 28 33.20 20.40 6.21
N THR A 29 32.41 21.09 5.39
CA THR A 29 32.52 22.53 5.19
C THR A 29 31.30 23.19 5.83
N ALA A 30 31.56 23.87 6.95
CA ALA A 30 30.63 24.81 7.56
C ALA A 30 30.34 25.93 6.56
N SER A 31 29.09 25.98 6.06
CA SER A 31 28.60 27.04 5.20
C SER A 31 27.84 28.05 6.05
N THR A 32 28.44 29.23 6.17
CA THR A 32 27.96 30.41 6.86
C THR A 32 26.64 30.89 6.25
N ALA A 33 25.61 31.01 7.08
CA ALA A 33 24.34 31.62 6.72
C ALA A 33 24.53 33.10 6.36
N ALA A 34 24.52 33.40 5.06
CA ALA A 34 24.39 34.75 4.53
C ALA A 34 22.89 35.06 4.36
N THR A 35 22.36 35.87 5.28
CA THR A 35 21.03 36.48 5.21
C THR A 35 21.00 37.46 4.03
N SER A 36 20.46 37.00 2.89
CA SER A 36 20.21 37.86 1.74
C SER A 36 18.94 38.67 2.00
N GLU A 37 19.08 39.98 2.15
CA GLU A 37 17.96 40.93 2.22
C GLU A 37 17.16 40.86 0.92
N ILE A 38 15.95 40.30 1.01
CA ILE A 38 14.99 40.25 -0.09
C ILE A 38 14.43 41.66 -0.27
N SER A 39 14.94 42.36 -1.27
CA SER A 39 14.37 43.60 -1.78
C SER A 39 12.93 43.36 -2.22
N SER A 40 11.99 44.01 -1.55
CA SER A 40 10.54 43.81 -1.65
C SER A 40 9.89 44.69 -2.71
N ASP A 41 10.47 44.81 -3.90
CA ASP A 41 9.84 45.50 -5.04
C ASP A 41 9.05 44.50 -5.88
N THR A 42 7.95 43.98 -5.31
CA THR A 42 6.99 43.19 -6.09
C THR A 42 5.99 44.15 -6.75
N PRO A 43 5.93 44.23 -8.09
CA PRO A 43 4.98 45.09 -8.78
C PRO A 43 3.53 44.68 -8.46
N PRO A 44 2.59 45.65 -8.48
CA PRO A 44 1.20 45.40 -8.10
C PRO A 44 0.55 44.34 -9.00
N PRO A 45 -0.25 43.41 -8.44
CA PRO A 45 -0.90 42.36 -9.21
C PRO A 45 -1.88 42.97 -10.22
N LEU A 46 -1.80 42.50 -11.45
CA LEU A 46 -2.68 42.93 -12.54
C LEU A 46 -4.15 42.54 -12.25
N PRO A 47 -5.12 43.43 -12.51
CA PRO A 47 -6.53 43.16 -12.25
C PRO A 47 -7.13 42.25 -13.33
N GLY A 48 -7.66 41.10 -12.92
CA GLY A 48 -8.73 40.40 -13.66
C GLY A 48 -8.34 39.06 -14.30
N GLY A 49 -8.41 37.98 -13.52
CA GLY A 49 -8.46 36.62 -14.05
C GLY A 49 -8.38 35.57 -12.95
N LYS A 50 -9.48 34.86 -12.69
CA LYS A 50 -9.48 33.65 -11.83
C LYS A 50 -8.75 32.52 -12.57
N HIS A 51 -7.43 32.60 -12.66
CA HIS A 51 -6.61 31.50 -13.13
C HIS A 51 -6.28 30.60 -11.93
N VAL A 52 -6.77 29.36 -11.98
CA VAL A 52 -6.46 28.33 -10.99
C VAL A 52 -4.96 28.05 -11.10
N HIS A 53 -4.19 28.59 -10.16
CA HIS A 53 -2.76 28.38 -10.07
C HIS A 53 -2.47 26.92 -9.71
N THR A 54 -1.87 26.18 -10.63
CA THR A 54 -1.07 25.01 -10.28
C THR A 54 0.19 25.51 -9.57
N THR A 55 0.56 24.85 -8.48
CA THR A 55 1.46 25.36 -7.43
C THR A 55 2.94 25.38 -7.78
N ASP A 56 3.34 25.07 -9.01
CA ASP A 56 4.76 25.03 -9.37
C ASP A 56 5.25 26.40 -9.82
N GLU A 57 6.32 26.88 -9.16
CA GLU A 57 7.03 28.10 -9.51
C GLU A 57 7.66 27.99 -10.90
N CYS A 58 6.90 28.22 -11.96
CA CYS A 58 7.46 28.37 -13.29
C CYS A 58 8.32 29.65 -13.33
N ARG A 59 9.64 29.49 -13.53
CA ARG A 59 10.58 30.60 -13.75
C ARG A 59 11.15 30.50 -15.16
N CYS A 60 11.37 31.65 -15.81
CA CYS A 60 12.01 31.68 -17.12
C CYS A 60 13.43 31.12 -17.01
N ILE A 61 13.76 30.12 -17.83
CA ILE A 61 15.09 29.47 -17.83
C ILE A 61 16.24 30.43 -18.21
N THR A 62 15.96 31.53 -18.91
CA THR A 62 16.97 32.47 -19.38
C THR A 62 17.25 33.58 -18.38
N CYS A 63 16.20 34.24 -17.87
CA CYS A 63 16.34 35.44 -17.02
C CYS A 63 15.88 35.23 -15.57
N GLY A 64 15.31 34.07 -15.22
CA GLY A 64 14.80 33.78 -13.88
C GLY A 64 13.47 34.45 -13.52
N TYR A 65 12.88 35.26 -14.42
CA TYR A 65 11.61 35.95 -14.20
C TYR A 65 10.48 34.98 -13.84
N SER A 66 9.68 35.33 -12.82
CA SER A 66 8.56 34.49 -12.37
C SER A 66 7.42 34.53 -13.39
N LEU A 67 7.03 33.36 -13.88
CA LEU A 67 5.92 33.21 -14.83
C LEU A 67 4.57 32.99 -14.13
N ARG A 68 4.49 33.23 -12.82
CA ARG A 68 3.26 33.04 -12.04
C ARG A 68 2.19 34.04 -12.52
N GLY A 69 1.06 33.51 -12.97
CA GLY A 69 -0.09 34.31 -13.44
C GLY A 69 -0.07 34.65 -14.92
N LEU A 70 0.95 34.24 -15.67
CA LEU A 70 0.92 34.28 -17.13
C LEU A 70 0.24 33.03 -17.71
N ALA A 71 -0.10 33.08 -18.99
CA ALA A 71 -0.65 31.93 -19.73
C ALA A 71 0.32 30.72 -19.69
N ALA A 72 -0.21 29.51 -19.84
CA ALA A 72 0.60 28.28 -19.80
C ALA A 72 1.64 28.21 -20.95
N THR A 73 1.41 28.93 -22.05
CA THR A 73 2.30 29.04 -23.20
C THR A 73 2.48 30.52 -23.54
N GLY A 74 3.69 30.93 -23.92
CA GLY A 74 3.93 32.34 -24.28
C GLY A 74 5.41 32.71 -24.38
N SER A 75 5.66 34.02 -24.44
CA SER A 75 7.02 34.59 -24.40
C SER A 75 7.23 35.31 -23.08
N CYS A 76 8.44 35.17 -22.52
CA CYS A 76 8.81 35.89 -21.30
C CYS A 76 8.75 37.41 -21.54
N PRO A 77 8.10 38.21 -20.67
CA PRO A 77 7.97 39.64 -20.87
C PRO A 77 9.32 40.38 -20.83
N GLU A 78 10.27 39.88 -20.03
CA GLU A 78 11.60 40.48 -19.87
C GLU A 78 12.54 40.16 -21.03
N CYS A 79 12.77 38.88 -21.30
CA CYS A 79 13.80 38.44 -22.26
C CYS A 79 13.25 37.94 -23.60
N ARG A 80 11.93 37.90 -23.77
CA ARG A 80 11.22 37.38 -24.96
C ARG A 80 11.51 35.92 -25.34
N THR A 81 12.21 35.16 -24.49
CA THR A 81 12.36 33.72 -24.68
C THR A 81 10.99 33.04 -24.64
N LEU A 82 10.70 32.23 -25.66
CA LEU A 82 9.50 31.40 -25.67
C LEU A 82 9.62 30.35 -24.56
N TYR A 83 8.58 30.23 -23.73
CA TYR A 83 8.48 29.14 -22.77
C TYR A 83 7.38 28.18 -23.23
N GLU A 84 7.74 26.91 -23.28
CA GLU A 84 6.82 25.82 -23.56
C GLU A 84 6.28 25.30 -22.22
N PRO A 85 4.99 24.93 -22.14
CA PRO A 85 4.44 24.34 -20.93
C PRO A 85 5.26 23.12 -20.57
N LEU A 86 5.69 23.03 -19.32
CA LEU A 86 6.36 21.82 -18.86
C LEU A 86 5.43 20.64 -19.12
N PRO A 87 5.98 19.49 -19.58
CA PRO A 87 5.18 18.30 -19.70
C PRO A 87 4.53 18.01 -18.35
N PRO A 88 3.28 17.50 -18.34
CA PRO A 88 2.60 17.14 -17.11
C PRO A 88 3.53 16.27 -16.27
N ARG A 89 3.69 16.64 -15.00
CA ARG A 89 4.50 15.89 -14.04
C ARG A 89 3.62 14.95 -13.25
N ILE A 90 4.20 13.83 -12.86
CA ILE A 90 3.54 12.86 -12.01
C ILE A 90 3.44 13.47 -10.59
N PRO A 91 2.24 13.53 -10.00
CA PRO A 91 2.07 14.08 -8.66
C PRO A 91 2.74 13.18 -7.61
N ALA A 92 2.96 13.72 -6.41
CA ALA A 92 3.55 12.97 -5.31
C ALA A 92 2.78 11.68 -4.99
N GLY A 93 3.54 10.65 -4.56
CA GLY A 93 2.98 9.36 -4.16
C GLY A 93 2.82 8.34 -5.29
N TYR A 94 3.45 8.54 -6.44
CA TYR A 94 3.55 7.51 -7.48
C TYR A 94 4.92 6.84 -7.46
N VAL A 95 4.95 5.53 -7.71
CA VAL A 95 6.18 4.74 -7.67
C VAL A 95 6.31 3.83 -8.88
N CYS A 96 7.55 3.54 -9.28
CA CYS A 96 7.86 2.58 -10.33
C CYS A 96 7.36 1.20 -9.94
N TYR A 97 6.61 0.55 -10.83
CA TYR A 97 6.02 -0.77 -10.58
C TYR A 97 7.05 -1.89 -10.36
N ARG A 98 8.28 -1.72 -10.88
CA ARG A 98 9.33 -2.73 -10.82
C ARG A 98 10.20 -2.58 -9.57
N CYS A 99 10.80 -1.41 -9.37
CA CYS A 99 11.76 -1.15 -8.29
C CYS A 99 11.21 -0.30 -7.14
N SER A 100 9.95 0.15 -7.19
CA SER A 100 9.34 1.05 -6.20
C SER A 100 10.01 2.42 -6.00
N TYR A 101 10.88 2.85 -6.91
CA TYR A 101 11.45 4.20 -6.91
C TYR A 101 10.35 5.26 -7.07
N SER A 102 10.46 6.37 -6.34
CA SER A 102 9.51 7.49 -6.42
C SER A 102 9.56 8.14 -7.79
N LEU A 103 8.42 8.19 -8.49
CA LEU A 103 8.28 8.89 -9.77
C LEU A 103 7.75 10.32 -9.59
N ALA A 104 7.74 10.84 -8.35
CA ALA A 104 7.33 12.22 -8.09
C ALA A 104 8.19 13.20 -8.91
N ASP A 105 7.52 14.20 -9.49
CA ASP A 105 8.13 15.27 -10.31
C ASP A 105 8.76 14.80 -11.63
N MET A 106 8.62 13.52 -11.99
CA MET A 106 9.02 13.04 -13.30
C MET A 106 7.97 13.32 -14.38
N PRO A 107 8.34 13.33 -15.68
CA PRO A 107 7.38 13.40 -16.78
C PRO A 107 6.33 12.29 -16.69
N THR A 108 5.14 12.47 -17.28
CA THR A 108 4.08 11.43 -17.28
C THR A 108 4.52 10.10 -17.88
N ASP A 109 5.45 10.14 -18.83
CA ASP A 109 5.95 8.98 -19.56
C ASP A 109 7.47 9.07 -19.64
N GLY A 110 8.16 7.94 -19.43
CA GLY A 110 9.62 7.91 -19.41
C GLY A 110 10.19 6.57 -18.96
N ALA A 111 11.50 6.53 -18.72
CA ALA A 111 12.18 5.37 -18.15
C ALA A 111 12.55 5.63 -16.69
N CYS A 112 12.30 4.65 -15.82
CA CYS A 112 12.70 4.74 -14.41
C CYS A 112 14.23 4.82 -14.30
N PRO A 113 14.82 5.79 -13.57
CA PRO A 113 16.26 5.97 -13.50
C PRO A 113 16.98 4.80 -12.81
N GLU A 114 16.31 4.13 -11.88
CA GLU A 114 16.91 3.02 -11.12
C GLU A 114 16.93 1.70 -11.89
N CYS A 115 15.89 1.41 -12.68
CA CYS A 115 15.73 0.09 -13.30
C CYS A 115 15.51 0.10 -14.81
N GLY A 116 15.62 1.27 -15.45
CA GLY A 116 15.47 1.47 -16.90
C GLY A 116 14.09 1.08 -17.44
N THR A 117 13.12 0.81 -16.57
CA THR A 117 11.83 0.28 -16.98
C THR A 117 10.93 1.42 -17.40
N ASN A 118 10.40 1.33 -18.63
CA ASN A 118 9.47 2.30 -19.15
C ASN A 118 8.20 2.34 -18.30
N TYR A 119 7.76 3.54 -17.96
CA TYR A 119 6.51 3.79 -17.27
C TYR A 119 5.68 4.77 -18.11
N SER A 120 4.36 4.63 -17.96
CA SER A 120 3.38 5.62 -18.39
C SER A 120 2.54 6.02 -17.20
N PHE A 121 1.86 7.16 -17.27
CA PHE A 121 1.00 7.62 -16.18
C PHE A 121 -0.10 6.58 -15.84
N ALA A 122 -0.59 5.85 -16.86
CA ALA A 122 -1.54 4.75 -16.69
C ALA A 122 -0.96 3.51 -15.98
N HIS A 123 0.37 3.39 -15.92
CA HIS A 123 1.09 2.26 -15.30
C HIS A 123 1.88 2.66 -14.06
N ALA A 124 1.95 3.96 -13.76
CA ALA A 124 2.49 4.46 -12.52
C ALA A 124 1.53 4.07 -11.38
N PHE A 125 2.03 3.31 -10.41
CA PHE A 125 1.23 2.90 -9.27
C PHE A 125 1.21 4.04 -8.28
N ARG A 126 0.02 4.45 -7.84
CA ARG A 126 -0.11 5.32 -6.68
C ARG A 126 0.35 4.53 -5.46
N GLY A 127 1.60 4.71 -5.09
CA GLY A 127 2.14 4.37 -3.79
C GLY A 127 1.45 5.23 -2.74
N LEU A 128 0.17 4.92 -2.48
CA LEU A 128 -0.44 5.33 -1.22
C LEU A 128 0.54 4.94 -0.12
N PRO A 129 0.87 5.85 0.81
CA PRO A 129 1.75 5.52 1.93
C PRO A 129 1.22 4.23 2.51
N TYR A 130 2.07 3.20 2.54
CA TYR A 130 1.66 1.86 2.93
C TYR A 130 0.81 2.02 4.18
N PRO A 131 -0.47 1.59 4.19
CA PRO A 131 -1.28 1.71 5.39
C PRO A 131 -0.42 1.12 6.49
N GLY A 132 -0.08 1.94 7.50
CA GLY A 132 0.84 1.52 8.55
C GLY A 132 0.39 0.15 9.06
N GLN A 133 1.31 -0.71 9.51
CA GLN A 133 0.95 -2.09 9.91
C GLN A 133 -0.31 -2.13 10.80
N PHE A 134 -0.48 -1.11 11.65
CA PHE A 134 -1.69 -0.85 12.43
C PHE A 134 -2.99 -0.69 11.60
N SER A 135 -2.99 0.06 10.51
CA SER A 135 -4.15 0.22 9.61
C SER A 135 -4.48 -1.09 8.86
N LEU A 136 -3.47 -1.86 8.47
CA LEU A 136 -3.69 -3.21 7.92
C LEU A 136 -4.26 -4.15 8.98
N VAL A 137 -3.73 -4.13 10.20
CA VAL A 137 -4.24 -4.92 11.32
C VAL A 137 -5.65 -4.49 11.71
N MET A 138 -5.98 -3.20 11.71
CA MET A 138 -7.35 -2.73 11.96
C MET A 138 -8.30 -3.12 10.82
N ARG A 139 -7.85 -3.06 9.56
CA ARG A 139 -8.68 -3.43 8.39
C ARG A 139 -8.84 -4.93 8.17
N LEU A 140 -7.85 -5.76 8.54
CA LEU A 140 -7.98 -7.21 8.47
C LEU A 140 -8.44 -7.83 9.80
N GLY A 141 -8.19 -7.15 10.91
CA GLY A 141 -8.43 -7.64 12.27
C GLY A 141 -9.72 -7.13 12.90
N TRP A 142 -10.46 -6.19 12.29
CA TRP A 142 -11.80 -5.82 12.76
C TRP A 142 -12.73 -7.01 13.01
N PRO A 143 -12.72 -8.11 12.23
CA PRO A 143 -13.60 -9.21 12.51
C PRO A 143 -13.14 -10.02 13.72
N ALA A 144 -11.84 -10.07 13.99
CA ALA A 144 -11.31 -10.62 15.25
C ALA A 144 -11.66 -9.72 16.44
N LEU A 145 -11.64 -8.39 16.27
CA LEU A 145 -12.05 -7.43 17.29
C LEU A 145 -13.55 -7.52 17.62
N ILE A 146 -14.41 -7.89 16.67
CA ILE A 146 -15.84 -8.15 16.93
C ILE A 146 -16.05 -9.56 17.51
N ALA A 147 -15.32 -10.56 17.01
CA ALA A 147 -15.46 -11.94 17.46
C ALA A 147 -14.97 -12.14 18.89
N ALA A 148 -13.87 -11.50 19.30
CA ALA A 148 -13.30 -11.65 20.65
C ALA A 148 -14.27 -11.30 21.79
N PRO A 149 -14.94 -10.13 21.82
CA PRO A 149 -15.90 -9.80 22.87
C PRO A 149 -17.17 -10.66 22.80
N MET A 150 -17.60 -11.08 21.60
CA MET A 150 -18.70 -12.04 21.43
C MET A 150 -18.35 -13.39 22.07
N ILE A 151 -17.16 -13.93 21.79
CA ILE A 151 -16.69 -15.19 22.38
C ILE A 151 -16.54 -15.05 23.90
N PHE A 152 -16.01 -13.93 24.37
CA PHE A 152 -15.89 -13.64 25.81
C PHE A 152 -17.26 -13.57 26.50
N PHE A 153 -18.23 -12.89 25.89
CA PHE A 153 -19.60 -12.80 26.41
C PHE A 153 -20.27 -14.19 26.47
N VAL A 154 -19.96 -15.07 25.53
CA VAL A 154 -20.46 -16.45 25.49
C VAL A 154 -19.80 -17.32 26.56
N MET A 155 -18.50 -17.14 26.78
CA MET A 155 -17.81 -17.80 27.90
C MET A 155 -18.39 -17.36 29.24
N LEU A 156 -18.72 -16.08 29.40
CA LEU A 156 -19.41 -15.56 30.58
C LEU A 156 -20.83 -16.12 30.72
N SER A 157 -21.58 -16.26 29.61
CA SER A 157 -22.94 -16.82 29.66
C SER A 157 -22.96 -18.32 29.92
N ALA A 158 -21.94 -19.07 29.49
CA ALA A 158 -21.76 -20.48 29.82
C ALA A 158 -21.57 -20.73 31.32
N TRP A 159 -21.10 -19.73 32.07
CA TRP A 159 -20.98 -19.79 33.53
C TRP A 159 -22.29 -19.44 34.26
N SER A 160 -23.33 -19.01 33.53
CA SER A 160 -24.64 -18.72 34.11
C SER A 160 -25.47 -20.01 34.27
N PRO A 161 -25.92 -20.36 35.48
CA PRO A 161 -26.68 -21.58 35.74
C PRO A 161 -28.10 -21.59 35.12
N ARG A 162 -28.50 -20.54 34.40
CA ARG A 162 -29.85 -20.41 33.79
C ARG A 162 -29.83 -20.17 32.26
N GLY A 163 -28.67 -20.12 31.62
CA GLY A 163 -28.57 -19.84 30.18
C GLY A 163 -28.73 -21.12 29.33
N SER A 164 -29.69 -21.14 28.40
CA SER A 164 -29.73 -22.17 27.36
C SER A 164 -28.62 -21.92 26.33
N LEU A 165 -27.51 -22.63 26.50
CA LEU A 165 -26.32 -22.59 25.63
C LEU A 165 -26.64 -22.77 24.13
N GLU A 166 -27.75 -23.45 23.81
CA GLU A 166 -28.17 -23.73 22.44
C GLU A 166 -28.52 -22.47 21.63
N SER A 167 -29.04 -21.43 22.29
CA SER A 167 -29.48 -20.21 21.58
C SER A 167 -28.32 -19.35 21.05
N LEU A 168 -27.13 -19.46 21.65
CA LEU A 168 -25.95 -18.66 21.30
C LEU A 168 -24.97 -19.39 20.37
N ALA A 169 -24.97 -20.73 20.35
CA ALA A 169 -24.05 -21.50 19.52
C ALA A 169 -24.21 -21.22 18.00
N CYS A 170 -25.45 -21.10 17.54
CA CYS A 170 -25.78 -20.89 16.12
C CYS A 170 -25.28 -19.53 15.57
N PRO A 171 -25.59 -18.36 16.18
CA PRO A 171 -25.11 -17.08 15.67
C PRO A 171 -23.58 -16.97 15.70
N ILE A 172 -22.91 -17.58 16.68
CA ILE A 172 -21.43 -17.60 16.75
C ILE A 172 -20.84 -18.40 15.59
N ALA A 173 -21.37 -19.60 15.35
CA ALA A 173 -20.92 -20.45 14.25
C ALA A 173 -21.10 -19.74 12.89
N LEU A 174 -22.22 -19.03 12.70
CA LEU A 174 -22.47 -18.23 11.49
C LEU A 174 -21.48 -17.07 11.35
N LEU A 175 -21.23 -16.32 12.43
CA LEU A 175 -20.25 -15.23 12.44
C LEU A 175 -18.83 -15.74 12.14
N PHE A 176 -18.50 -16.92 12.66
CA PHE A 176 -17.23 -17.59 12.41
C PHE A 176 -17.07 -17.99 10.94
N ILE A 177 -18.08 -18.63 10.36
CA ILE A 177 -18.08 -19.01 8.94
C ILE A 177 -18.00 -17.75 8.05
N ALA A 178 -18.76 -16.70 8.38
CA ALA A 178 -18.73 -15.44 7.65
C ALA A 178 -17.34 -14.80 7.67
N ASN A 179 -16.64 -14.84 8.81
CA ASN A 179 -15.26 -14.34 8.92
C ASN A 179 -14.25 -15.15 8.11
N LEU A 180 -14.35 -16.49 8.16
CA LEU A 180 -13.50 -17.37 7.36
C LEU A 180 -13.69 -17.15 5.85
N LEU A 181 -14.92 -16.91 5.40
CA LEU A 181 -15.23 -16.65 3.99
C LEU A 181 -14.81 -15.22 3.56
N ASN A 182 -14.95 -14.22 4.44
CA ASN A 182 -14.64 -12.84 4.10
C ASN A 182 -13.13 -12.54 4.12
N PHE A 183 -12.36 -13.21 4.98
CA PHE A 183 -10.92 -13.02 5.11
C PHE A 183 -10.14 -13.17 3.79
N PRO A 184 -10.27 -14.27 3.00
CA PRO A 184 -9.52 -14.43 1.76
C PRO A 184 -9.91 -13.40 0.70
N ILE A 185 -11.19 -13.03 0.62
CA ILE A 185 -11.69 -12.03 -0.34
C ILE A 185 -11.11 -10.66 -0.01
N SER A 186 -11.21 -10.23 1.25
CA SER A 186 -10.69 -8.94 1.72
C SER A 186 -9.17 -8.85 1.58
N THR A 187 -8.45 -9.94 1.90
CA THR A 187 -6.99 -10.00 1.78
C THR A 187 -6.54 -9.95 0.33
N SER A 188 -7.22 -10.68 -0.57
CA SER A 188 -6.93 -10.66 -2.01
C SER A 188 -7.14 -9.27 -2.60
N HIS A 189 -8.24 -8.61 -2.25
CA HIS A 189 -8.54 -7.25 -2.71
C HIS A 189 -7.48 -6.25 -2.20
N ALA A 190 -7.10 -6.33 -0.93
CA ALA A 190 -6.03 -5.50 -0.37
C ALA A 190 -4.68 -5.76 -1.07
N LEU A 191 -4.26 -7.01 -1.23
CA LEU A 191 -2.99 -7.34 -1.88
C LEU A 191 -2.94 -6.86 -3.34
N ARG A 192 -4.06 -6.91 -4.07
CA ARG A 192 -4.13 -6.39 -5.44
C ARG A 192 -3.94 -4.88 -5.51
N ASN A 193 -4.51 -4.15 -4.57
CA ASN A 193 -4.49 -2.69 -4.60
C ASN A 193 -3.22 -2.08 -4.01
N TYR A 194 -2.58 -2.76 -3.05
CA TYR A 194 -1.45 -2.19 -2.30
C TYR A 194 -0.10 -2.86 -2.58
N VAL A 195 -0.06 -4.09 -3.13
CA VAL A 195 1.20 -4.80 -3.35
C VAL A 195 1.54 -4.85 -4.84
N PRO A 196 2.74 -4.37 -5.24
CA PRO A 196 3.17 -4.42 -6.63
C PRO A 196 3.23 -5.87 -7.11
N PRO A 197 2.89 -6.14 -8.39
CA PRO A 197 2.74 -7.49 -8.92
C PRO A 197 3.99 -8.34 -8.77
N SER A 198 5.19 -7.74 -8.83
CA SER A 198 6.48 -8.41 -8.63
C SER A 198 6.64 -9.02 -7.22
N LYS A 199 6.09 -8.37 -6.19
CA LYS A 199 6.19 -8.81 -4.79
C LYS A 199 5.00 -9.64 -4.32
N ARG A 200 3.90 -9.70 -5.08
CA ARG A 200 2.67 -10.40 -4.67
C ARG A 200 2.90 -11.86 -4.29
N LYS A 201 3.74 -12.60 -5.02
CA LYS A 201 3.99 -14.03 -4.72
C LYS A 201 4.57 -14.24 -3.32
N GLY A 202 5.54 -13.42 -2.92
CA GLY A 202 6.15 -13.49 -1.58
C GLY A 202 5.15 -13.11 -0.48
N TYR A 203 4.38 -12.04 -0.68
CA TYR A 203 3.34 -11.64 0.27
C TYR A 203 2.22 -12.67 0.38
N PHE A 204 1.78 -13.28 -0.73
CA PHE A 204 0.79 -14.36 -0.69
C PHE A 204 1.30 -15.58 0.08
N ALA A 205 2.57 -15.96 -0.10
CA ALA A 205 3.17 -17.05 0.67
C ALA A 205 3.23 -16.71 2.17
N ALA A 206 3.66 -15.50 2.52
CA ALA A 206 3.70 -15.03 3.90
C ALA A 206 2.29 -14.97 4.54
N PHE A 207 1.30 -14.42 3.82
CA PHE A 207 -0.09 -14.37 4.28
C PHE A 207 -0.71 -15.76 4.40
N ARG A 208 -0.41 -16.69 3.51
CA ARG A 208 -0.89 -18.08 3.60
C ARG A 208 -0.27 -18.79 4.81
N SER A 209 1.02 -18.56 5.08
CA SER A 209 1.68 -19.06 6.28
C SER A 209 1.05 -18.47 7.54
N LEU A 210 0.96 -17.14 7.63
CA LEU A 210 0.40 -16.44 8.78
C LEU A 210 -1.08 -16.80 9.00
N GLY A 211 -1.87 -16.83 7.94
CA GLY A 211 -3.27 -17.24 7.97
C GLY A 211 -3.43 -18.71 8.37
N GLY A 212 -2.50 -19.57 7.94
CA GLY A 212 -2.41 -20.96 8.40
C GLY A 212 -2.15 -21.03 9.91
N TRP A 213 -1.15 -20.31 10.42
CA TRP A 213 -0.86 -20.26 11.86
C TRP A 213 -2.01 -19.71 12.69
N VAL A 214 -2.65 -18.63 12.23
CA VAL A 214 -3.82 -18.05 12.90
C VAL A 214 -4.97 -19.04 12.90
N LEU A 215 -5.26 -19.69 11.77
CA LEU A 215 -6.30 -20.71 11.66
C LEU A 215 -6.00 -21.90 12.58
N THR A 216 -4.77 -22.40 12.58
CA THR A 216 -4.35 -23.51 13.45
C THR A 216 -4.45 -23.13 14.92
N ALA A 217 -3.98 -21.94 15.33
CA ALA A 217 -4.11 -21.46 16.70
C ALA A 217 -5.58 -21.32 17.11
N TRP A 218 -6.44 -20.86 16.20
CA TRP A 218 -7.87 -20.75 16.43
C TRP A 218 -8.57 -22.11 16.54
N ILE A 219 -8.25 -23.07 15.68
CA ILE A 219 -8.78 -24.44 15.76
C ILE A 219 -8.35 -25.08 17.07
N LEU A 220 -7.06 -24.97 17.42
CA LEU A 220 -6.54 -25.51 18.68
C LEU A 220 -7.24 -24.87 19.89
N SER A 221 -7.40 -23.54 19.90
CA SER A 221 -8.13 -22.83 20.95
C SER A 221 -9.58 -23.30 21.05
N GLY A 222 -10.27 -23.41 19.91
CA GLY A 222 -11.64 -23.94 19.83
C GLY A 222 -11.75 -25.36 20.38
N VAL A 223 -10.86 -26.27 19.98
CA VAL A 223 -10.84 -27.65 20.46
C VAL A 223 -10.53 -27.73 21.96
N PHE A 224 -9.57 -26.94 22.45
CA PHE A 224 -9.23 -26.90 23.88
C PHE A 224 -10.32 -26.28 24.75
N LEU A 225 -11.10 -25.33 24.22
CA LEU A 225 -12.19 -24.68 24.94
C LEU A 225 -13.50 -25.48 24.87
N LEU A 226 -13.85 -26.01 23.70
CA LEU A 226 -15.09 -26.78 23.49
C LEU A 226 -14.96 -28.22 23.97
N GLY A 227 -13.77 -28.82 23.89
CA GLY A 227 -13.53 -30.22 24.27
C GLY A 227 -13.94 -30.54 25.72
N PRO A 228 -13.45 -29.79 26.72
CA PRO A 228 -13.82 -30.00 28.12
C PRO A 228 -15.32 -29.77 28.38
N VAL A 229 -15.93 -28.76 27.74
CA VAL A 229 -17.36 -28.46 27.90
C VAL A 229 -18.22 -29.60 27.35
N LEU A 230 -17.90 -30.11 26.16
CA LEU A 230 -18.59 -31.25 25.56
C LEU A 230 -18.38 -32.53 26.39
N ALA A 231 -17.17 -32.77 26.91
CA ALA A 231 -16.88 -33.92 27.75
C ALA A 231 -17.67 -33.90 29.06
N ILE A 232 -17.75 -32.74 29.73
CA ILE A 232 -18.54 -32.57 30.96
C ILE A 232 -20.03 -32.73 30.67
N GLY A 233 -20.53 -32.12 29.59
CA GLY A 233 -21.94 -32.26 29.18
C GLY A 233 -22.34 -33.72 28.92
N LEU A 234 -21.50 -34.46 28.19
CA LEU A 234 -21.69 -35.89 27.96
C LEU A 234 -21.64 -36.70 29.26
N ALA A 235 -20.70 -36.41 30.16
CA ALA A 235 -20.59 -37.08 31.45
C ALA A 235 -21.83 -36.85 32.33
N ILE A 236 -22.36 -35.61 32.38
CA ILE A 236 -23.59 -35.29 33.10
C ILE A 236 -24.79 -36.03 32.48
N HIS A 237 -24.92 -36.01 31.14
CA HIS A 237 -25.99 -36.70 30.45
C HIS A 237 -25.97 -38.21 30.74
N PHE A 238 -24.78 -38.82 30.72
CA PHE A 238 -24.59 -40.25 31.04
C PHE A 238 -24.92 -40.55 32.52
N ALA A 239 -24.54 -39.66 33.44
CA ALA A 239 -24.85 -39.81 34.87
C ALA A 239 -26.35 -39.67 35.19
N ILE A 240 -27.09 -38.86 34.42
CA ILE A 240 -28.55 -38.72 34.55
C ILE A 240 -29.25 -39.96 33.99
N PHE A 241 -28.89 -40.40 32.77
CA PHE A 241 -29.52 -41.54 32.13
C PHE A 241 -29.22 -42.88 32.80
N SER A 242 -28.07 -43.03 33.47
CA SER A 242 -27.75 -44.26 34.20
C SER A 242 -28.52 -44.45 35.51
N LYS A 243 -29.26 -43.42 35.98
CA LYS A 243 -30.10 -43.48 37.18
C LYS A 243 -31.59 -43.67 36.88
N LEU A 244 -31.97 -43.62 35.60
CA LEU A 244 -33.33 -43.89 35.09
C LEU A 244 -33.42 -45.35 34.63
#